data_AF-A0A480A5A6-F1
#
_entry.id   AF-A0A480A5A6-F1
#
_cell.length_a   1.000
_cell.length_b   1.000
_cell.length_c   1.000
_cell.angle_alpha   90.00
_cell.angle_beta   90.00
_cell.angle_gamma   90.00
#
_symmetry.space_group_name_H-M   'P 1'
#
loop_
_entity.id
_entity.type
_entity.pdbx_description
1 polymer ?
#
loop_
_entity_poly.entity_id
_entity_poly.type
_entity_poly.pdbx_seq_one_letter_code
_entity_poly.pdbx_strand_id
1 'polypeptide(L)' 'MQNNNFNENFVEQRVTYSLEKDGQFFIVENVPARVNIETGEQFFSPETVEQLQQIILQKTQPVRFMQIPVYKFAA' A
#
# COMPACT_ATOMS: atom_id res chain seq x y z
N MET A 1 -0.67 5.10 -31.89
CA MET A 1 -0.02 4.54 -30.68
C MET A 1 -0.68 3.18 -30.44
N GLN A 2 0.11 2.11 -30.43
CA GLN A 2 -0.41 0.73 -30.41
C GLN A 2 -1.10 0.46 -29.06
N ASN A 3 -2.39 0.17 -29.09
CA ASN A 3 -3.13 -0.39 -27.96
C ASN A 3 -2.60 -1.80 -27.71
N ASN A 4 -1.64 -1.92 -26.80
CA ASN A 4 -1.32 -3.22 -26.24
C ASN A 4 -2.50 -3.62 -25.36
N ASN A 5 -3.38 -4.48 -25.90
CA ASN A 5 -4.39 -5.21 -25.13
C ASN A 5 -3.67 -6.21 -24.21
N PHE A 6 -2.91 -5.73 -23.23
CA PHE A 6 -2.67 -6.53 -22.04
C PHE A 6 -4.03 -6.68 -21.38
N ASN A 7 -4.53 -7.91 -21.37
CA ASN A 7 -5.71 -8.27 -20.60
C ASN A 7 -5.26 -8.28 -19.13
N GLU A 8 -4.90 -7.11 -18.60
CA GLU A 8 -4.32 -6.96 -17.27
C GLU A 8 -5.35 -7.45 -16.27
N ASN A 9 -5.07 -8.59 -15.65
CA ASN A 9 -6.03 -9.28 -14.79
C ASN A 9 -6.03 -8.62 -13.41
N PHE A 10 -6.75 -7.51 -13.35
CA PHE A 10 -6.95 -6.74 -12.15
C PHE A 10 -8.13 -7.28 -11.34
N VAL A 11 -7.89 -7.52 -10.05
CA VAL A 11 -8.93 -7.93 -9.10
C VAL A 11 -9.06 -6.91 -7.98
N GLU A 12 -10.28 -6.70 -7.48
CA GLU A 12 -10.49 -5.92 -6.27
C GLU A 12 -10.15 -6.77 -5.05
N GLN A 13 -9.27 -6.25 -4.20
CA GLN A 13 -8.88 -6.91 -2.95
C GLN A 13 -8.50 -5.91 -1.88
N ARG A 14 -8.37 -6.38 -0.64
CA ARG A 14 -7.83 -5.59 0.47
C ARG A 14 -6.37 -5.92 0.66
N VAL A 15 -5.52 -4.90 0.67
CA VAL A 15 -4.07 -5.03 0.80
C VAL A 15 -3.56 -4.38 2.08
N THR A 16 -2.33 -4.71 2.45
CA THR A 16 -1.59 -3.97 3.46
C THR A 16 -0.75 -2.90 2.75
N TYR A 17 -0.99 -1.64 3.08
CA TYR A 17 -0.19 -0.51 2.59
C TYR A 17 0.93 -0.23 3.59
N SER A 18 2.17 -0.20 3.10
CA SER A 18 3.35 0.12 3.91
C SER A 18 4.05 1.34 3.35
N LEU A 19 4.28 2.34 4.21
CA LEU A 19 5.00 3.56 3.86
C LEU A 19 6.10 3.82 4.89
N GLU A 20 7.31 4.05 4.42
CA GLU A 20 8.35 4.67 5.23
C GLU A 20 8.31 6.19 5.01
N LYS A 21 8.15 6.95 6.09
CA LYS A 21 8.17 8.41 6.06
C LYS A 21 8.86 8.94 7.30
N ASP A 22 9.80 9.87 7.11
CA ASP A 22 10.55 10.54 8.18
C ASP A 22 11.21 9.55 9.18
N GLY A 23 11.67 8.40 8.70
CA GLY A 23 12.28 7.34 9.52
C GLY A 23 11.29 6.51 10.34
N GLN A 24 9.98 6.69 10.13
CA GLN A 24 8.92 5.89 10.73
C GLN A 24 8.20 5.05 9.67
N PHE A 25 7.96 3.78 9.99
CA PHE A 25 7.09 2.91 9.20
C PHE A 25 5.62 3.05 9.60
N PHE A 26 4.77 3.25 8.61
CA PHE A 26 3.33 3.22 8.71
C PHE A 26 2.83 1.96 8.01
N ILE A 27 2.03 1.17 8.71
CA ILE A 27 1.36 -0.01 8.18
C ILE A 27 -0.14 0.23 8.32
N VAL A 28 -0.83 0.32 7.18
CA VAL A 28 -2.29 0.44 7.12
C VAL A 28 -2.84 -0.86 6.57
N GLU A 29 -3.58 -1.58 7.40
CA GLU A 29 -4.18 -2.87 7.05
C GLU A 29 -5.51 -2.66 6.33
N ASN A 30 -5.92 -3.65 5.53
CA ASN A 30 -7.24 -3.71 4.89
C ASN A 30 -7.54 -2.52 3.97
N VAL A 31 -6.58 -2.04 3.20
CA VAL A 31 -6.76 -0.93 2.25
C VAL A 31 -7.40 -1.46 0.96
N PRO A 32 -8.53 -0.92 0.49
CA PRO A 32 -9.11 -1.35 -0.78
C PRO A 32 -8.20 -0.96 -1.94
N ALA A 33 -7.87 -1.92 -2.81
CA ALA A 33 -7.03 -1.70 -3.96
C ALA A 33 -7.48 -2.59 -5.13
N ARG A 34 -7.17 -2.15 -6.34
CA ARG A 34 -7.23 -2.98 -7.53
C ARG A 34 -5.83 -3.50 -7.80
N VAL A 35 -5.66 -4.81 -7.87
CA VAL A 35 -4.35 -5.45 -7.92
C VAL A 35 -4.22 -6.30 -9.16
N ASN A 36 -3.14 -6.10 -9.92
CA ASN A 36 -2.76 -7.00 -11.01
C ASN A 36 -2.20 -8.29 -10.38
N ILE A 37 -2.83 -9.42 -10.64
CA ILE A 37 -2.43 -10.70 -10.02
C ILE A 37 -1.10 -11.26 -10.57
N GLU A 38 -0.65 -10.79 -11.73
CA GLU A 38 0.58 -11.25 -12.39
C GLU A 38 1.80 -10.44 -11.92
N THR A 39 1.65 -9.12 -11.79
CA THR A 39 2.75 -8.22 -11.45
C THR A 39 2.75 -7.78 -9.97
N GLY A 40 1.60 -7.88 -9.30
CA GLY A 40 1.40 -7.34 -7.95
C GLY A 40 1.18 -5.83 -7.92
N GLU A 41 1.08 -5.16 -9.08
CA GLU A 41 0.83 -3.72 -9.16
C GLU A 41 -0.51 -3.36 -8.50
N GLN A 42 -0.52 -2.28 -7.71
CA GLN A 42 -1.67 -1.88 -6.90
C GLN A 42 -2.13 -0.47 -7.27
N PHE A 43 -3.41 -0.34 -7.61
CA PHE A 43 -4.07 0.94 -7.85
C PHE A 43 -5.03 1.26 -6.72
N PHE A 44 -4.96 2.51 -6.26
CA PHE A 44 -5.82 3.04 -5.21
C PHE A 44 -6.72 4.13 -5.77
N SER A 45 -7.97 4.16 -5.34
CA SER A 45 -8.88 5.26 -5.72
C SER A 45 -8.43 6.58 -5.06
N PRO A 46 -8.78 7.74 -5.62
CA PRO A 46 -8.51 9.03 -4.99
C PRO A 46 -8.99 9.11 -3.54
N GLU A 47 -10.22 8.64 -3.27
CA GLU A 47 -10.78 8.57 -1.91
C GLU A 47 -9.91 7.73 -0.96
N THR A 48 -9.41 6.59 -1.44
CA THR A 48 -8.52 5.72 -0.64
C THR A 48 -7.21 6.43 -0.32
N VAL A 49 -6.62 7.12 -1.29
CA VAL A 49 -5.38 7.87 -1.11
C VAL A 49 -5.58 9.02 -0.12
N GLU A 50 -6.70 9.74 -0.20
CA GLU A 50 -7.04 10.79 0.77
C GLU A 50 -7.11 10.24 2.19
N GLN A 51 -7.81 9.12 2.40
CA GLN A 51 -7.91 8.47 3.72
C GLN A 51 -6.55 8.02 4.24
N LEU A 52 -5.71 7.42 3.40
CA LEU A 52 -4.34 7.05 3.78
C LEU A 52 -3.54 8.27 4.24
N GLN A 53 -3.62 9.37 3.50
CA GLN A 53 -2.94 10.61 3.89
C GLN A 53 -3.47 11.16 5.21
N GLN A 54 -4.79 11.12 5.45
CA GLN A 54 -5.35 11.55 6.75
C GLN A 54 -4.79 10.71 7.90
N ILE A 55 -4.77 9.38 7.77
CA ILE A 55 -4.24 8.47 8.80
C ILE A 55 -2.77 8.82 9.13
N ILE A 56 -1.96 9.02 8.09
CA ILE A 56 -0.51 9.22 8.21
C ILE A 56 -0.18 10.63 8.70
N LEU A 57 -0.90 11.65 8.23
CA LEU A 57 -0.63 13.07 8.55
C LEU A 57 -1.30 13.54 9.83
N GLN A 58 -2.53 13.11 10.10
CA GLN A 58 -3.31 13.57 11.26
C GLN A 58 -3.03 12.76 12.53
N LYS A 59 -2.09 11.80 12.47
CA LYS A 59 -1.71 10.95 13.61
C LYS A 59 -2.92 10.29 14.28
N THR A 60 -3.81 9.71 13.46
CA THR A 60 -4.88 8.86 13.98
C THR A 60 -4.28 7.79 14.91
N GLN A 61 -4.93 7.53 16.05
CA GLN A 61 -4.40 6.58 17.03
C GLN A 61 -4.30 5.18 16.37
N PRO A 62 -3.10 4.58 16.31
CA PRO A 62 -2.95 3.25 15.74
C PRO A 62 -3.72 2.21 16.57
N VAL A 63 -4.32 1.24 15.89
CA VAL A 63 -5.00 0.10 16.54
C VAL A 63 -4.01 -0.77 17.33
N ARG A 64 -2.75 -0.81 16.90
CA ARG A 64 -1.65 -1.49 17.58
C ARG A 64 -0.31 -0.92 17.11
N PHE A 65 0.71 -1.07 17.96
CA PHE A 65 2.11 -0.89 17.59
C PHE A 65 2.78 -2.25 17.47
N MET A 66 3.78 -2.37 16.60
CA MET A 66 4.59 -3.58 16.45
C MET A 66 6.07 -3.23 16.33
N GLN A 67 6.92 -4.13 16.82
CA GLN A 67 8.36 -4.03 16.62
C GLN A 67 8.73 -4.74 15.32
N ILE A 68 9.47 -4.05 14.46
CA ILE A 68 9.90 -4.58 13.16
C ILE A 68 11.42 -4.77 13.20
N PRO A 69 11.93 -6.01 13.17
CA PRO A 69 13.37 -6.24 13.08
C PRO A 69 13.89 -5.82 11.70
N VAL A 70 14.99 -5.09 11.67
CA VAL A 70 15.65 -4.65 10.42
C VAL A 70 16.96 -5.40 10.28
N TYR A 71 17.15 -6.06 9.13
CA TYR A 71 18.36 -6.81 8.82
C TYR A 71 19.12 -6.11 7.70
N LYS A 72 20.44 -6.00 7.85
CA LYS A 72 21.31 -5.53 6.77
C LYS A 72 21.58 -6.68 5.81
N PHE A 73 21.21 -6.51 4.54
CA PHE A 73 21.64 -7.44 3.50
C PHE A 73 23.14 -7.23 3.25
N ALA A 74 23.95 -8.24 3.56
CA ALA A 74 25.38 -8.28 3.24
C ALA A 74 25.59 -9.51 2.33
N ALA A 75 25.78 -9.25 1.04
CA ALA A 75 26.16 -10.23 0.03
C ALA A 75 27.68 -10.25 -0.14
#